data_AF-A0A402API2-F1
#
_entry.id   AF-A0A402API2-F1
#
_cell.length_a   1.000
_cell.length_b   1.000
_cell.length_c   1.000
_cell.angle_alpha   90.00
_cell.angle_beta   90.00
_cell.angle_gamma   90.00
#
_symmetry.space_group_name_H-M   'P 1'
#
loop_
_entity.id
_entity.type
_entity.pdbx_description
1 polymer ?
#
loop_
_entity_poly.entity_id
_entity_poly.type
_entity_poly.pdbx_seq_one_letter_code
_entity_poly.pdbx_strand_id
1 'polypeptide(L)'
;MSTVGQRERATQDRVVKLFRKSLGYDYLGKLDHQDNRNIIDTALRSFLERQGYTKTVIDKALFELNKVAGDQVRSLYDLNQEVYTLLRYGVKVKPDVGENNVTVWLIDWKEPLNNDFAIAEEVAVKGKNNKRPDVAIYVNGIALGVLELKRSVVSVSEGIRQNIINQKPDYIRHFFTTMQLVMAGSDTEGYAMGPLRRLRNII
;
A
#
# COMPACT_ATOMS: atom_id res chain seq x y z
N MET A 1 -13.10 -0.10 26.98
CA MET A 1 -13.38 0.34 25.59
C MET A 1 -14.84 0.74 25.48
N SER A 2 -15.16 1.79 24.72
CA SER A 2 -16.56 2.17 24.46
C SER A 2 -17.24 1.15 23.53
N THR A 3 -18.57 1.03 23.63
CA THR A 3 -19.40 0.17 22.74
C THR A 3 -19.18 0.47 21.25
N VAL A 4 -18.78 1.71 20.94
CA VAL A 4 -18.45 2.15 19.58
C VAL A 4 -17.16 1.50 19.08
N GLY A 5 -16.08 1.52 19.88
CA GLY A 5 -14.81 0.89 19.50
C GLY A 5 -14.91 -0.63 19.36
N GLN A 6 -15.81 -1.28 20.10
CA GLN A 6 -16.04 -2.72 20.00
C GLN A 6 -16.64 -3.14 18.65
N ARG A 7 -17.50 -2.31 18.03
CA ARG A 7 -18.16 -2.64 16.75
C ARG A 7 -17.24 -2.43 15.55
N GLU A 8 -16.49 -1.33 15.53
CA GLU A 8 -15.47 -1.07 14.49
C GLU A 8 -14.39 -2.17 14.50
N ARG A 9 -13.97 -2.58 15.70
CA ARG A 9 -13.07 -3.71 15.89
C ARG A 9 -13.63 -5.01 15.32
N ALA A 10 -14.90 -5.31 15.57
CA ALA A 10 -15.54 -6.51 15.02
C ALA A 10 -15.58 -6.50 13.48
N THR A 11 -15.78 -5.34 12.84
CA THR A 11 -15.70 -5.21 11.38
C THR A 11 -14.28 -5.46 10.88
N GLN A 12 -13.27 -4.85 11.50
CA GLN A 12 -11.85 -5.09 11.19
C GLN A 12 -11.48 -6.57 11.32
N ASP A 13 -11.82 -7.22 12.43
CA ASP A 13 -11.51 -8.62 12.68
C ASP A 13 -12.13 -9.55 11.61
N ARG A 14 -13.34 -9.25 11.13
CA ARG A 14 -13.97 -10.01 10.03
C ARG A 14 -13.25 -9.83 8.70
N VAL A 15 -12.86 -8.59 8.36
CA VAL A 15 -12.12 -8.30 7.13
C VAL A 15 -10.77 -9.01 7.13
N VAL A 16 -10.04 -8.92 8.25
CA VAL A 16 -8.75 -9.61 8.44
C VAL A 16 -8.93 -11.12 8.32
N LYS A 17 -9.97 -11.68 8.94
CA LYS A 17 -10.29 -13.10 8.83
C LYS A 17 -10.55 -13.50 7.37
N LEU A 18 -11.24 -12.68 6.59
CA LEU A 18 -11.49 -12.94 5.16
C LEU A 18 -10.19 -12.98 4.36
N PHE A 19 -9.31 -11.99 4.50
CA PHE A 19 -8.02 -11.98 3.81
C PHE A 19 -7.19 -13.22 4.15
N ARG A 20 -7.12 -13.58 5.43
CA ARG A 20 -6.29 -14.69 5.89
C ARG A 20 -6.88 -16.07 5.56
N LYS A 21 -8.18 -16.27 5.78
CA LYS A 21 -8.81 -17.59 5.68
C LYS A 21 -9.37 -17.90 4.29
N SER A 22 -9.82 -16.89 3.57
CA SER A 22 -10.43 -17.07 2.24
C SER A 22 -9.46 -16.75 1.11
N LEU A 23 -8.59 -15.75 1.28
CA LEU A 23 -7.66 -15.31 0.23
C LEU A 23 -6.22 -15.82 0.44
N GLY A 24 -5.91 -16.36 1.62
CA GLY A 24 -4.57 -16.90 1.93
C GLY A 24 -3.49 -15.85 2.13
N TYR A 25 -3.85 -14.60 2.45
CA TYR A 25 -2.89 -13.53 2.63
C TYR A 25 -2.17 -13.68 3.98
N ASP A 26 -0.88 -13.38 3.99
CA ASP A 26 -0.09 -13.28 5.20
C ASP A 26 -0.58 -12.13 6.10
N TYR A 27 -0.30 -12.26 7.39
CA TYR A 27 -0.68 -11.27 8.39
C TYR A 27 0.56 -10.70 9.06
N LEU A 28 0.87 -9.44 8.75
CA LEU A 28 2.03 -8.72 9.29
C LEU A 28 1.80 -8.23 10.73
N GLY A 29 0.58 -8.44 11.26
CA GLY A 29 0.21 -8.01 12.59
C GLY A 29 -0.42 -6.63 12.63
N LYS A 30 -0.54 -6.15 13.87
CA LYS A 30 -0.96 -4.80 14.19
C LYS A 30 0.25 -3.88 14.21
N LEU A 31 0.29 -2.87 13.35
CA LEU A 31 1.46 -2.01 13.16
C LEU A 31 1.25 -0.62 13.77
N ASP A 32 0.73 -0.55 15.00
CA ASP A 32 0.28 0.70 15.62
C ASP A 32 1.32 1.41 16.51
N HIS A 33 2.46 0.77 16.75
CA HIS A 33 3.51 1.22 17.67
C HIS A 33 4.81 1.69 16.99
N GLN A 34 4.84 1.74 15.66
CA GLN A 34 6.02 2.14 14.90
C GLN A 34 5.65 3.05 13.72
N ASP A 35 6.66 3.68 13.13
CA ASP A 35 6.47 4.44 11.88
C ASP A 35 6.61 3.49 10.69
N ASN A 36 5.50 3.23 10.01
CA ASN A 36 5.46 2.26 8.93
C ASN A 36 5.69 2.92 7.57
N ARG A 37 6.34 2.15 6.69
CA ARG A 37 6.64 2.57 5.33
C ARG A 37 5.69 1.89 4.34
N ASN A 38 5.49 2.55 3.23
CA ASN A 38 4.75 2.01 2.09
C ASN A 38 5.57 0.98 1.29
N ILE A 39 6.86 0.82 1.58
CA ILE A 39 7.72 -0.22 1.03
C ILE A 39 8.46 -0.89 2.19
N ILE A 40 8.32 -2.21 2.31
CA ILE A 40 9.07 -3.08 3.22
C ILE A 40 10.21 -3.68 2.40
N ASP A 41 11.36 -2.99 2.39
CA ASP A 41 12.50 -3.32 1.52
C ASP A 41 13.00 -4.77 1.72
N THR A 42 12.89 -5.32 2.93
CA THR A 42 13.28 -6.70 3.22
C THR A 42 12.36 -7.71 2.54
N ALA A 43 11.04 -7.49 2.57
CA ALA A 43 10.07 -8.37 1.92
C ALA A 43 10.20 -8.29 0.38
N LEU A 44 10.35 -7.08 -0.17
CA LEU A 44 10.56 -6.90 -1.61
C LEU A 44 11.87 -7.52 -2.08
N ARG A 45 12.95 -7.38 -1.29
CA ARG A 45 14.22 -8.07 -1.56
C ARG A 45 14.04 -9.58 -1.58
N SER A 46 13.41 -10.16 -0.56
CA SER A 46 13.19 -11.61 -0.50
C SER A 46 12.40 -12.13 -1.70
N PHE A 47 11.36 -11.42 -2.13
CA PHE A 47 10.64 -11.75 -3.37
C PHE A 47 11.57 -11.72 -4.59
N LEU A 48 12.31 -10.63 -4.79
CA LEU A 48 13.20 -10.46 -5.95
C LEU A 48 14.36 -11.46 -5.98
N GLU A 49 14.87 -11.88 -4.82
CA GLU A 49 15.86 -12.96 -4.71
C GLU A 49 15.28 -14.29 -5.18
N ARG A 50 14.02 -14.61 -4.82
CA ARG A 50 13.32 -15.81 -5.34
C ARG A 50 13.07 -15.75 -6.84
N GLN A 51 12.94 -14.55 -7.41
CA GLN A 51 12.88 -14.34 -8.87
C GLN A 51 14.24 -14.51 -9.57
N GLY A 52 15.33 -14.73 -8.82
CA GLY A 52 16.67 -14.98 -9.35
C GLY A 52 17.49 -13.72 -9.67
N TYR A 53 17.04 -12.54 -9.22
CA TYR A 53 17.83 -11.32 -9.40
C TYR A 53 19.05 -11.31 -8.47
N THR A 54 20.18 -10.79 -8.95
CA THR A 54 21.39 -10.64 -8.14
C THR A 54 21.24 -9.50 -7.15
N LYS A 55 21.96 -9.56 -6.02
CA LYS A 55 21.95 -8.51 -4.99
C LYS A 55 22.17 -7.10 -5.57
N THR A 56 23.14 -6.93 -6.46
CA THR A 56 23.45 -5.64 -7.11
C THR A 56 22.28 -5.10 -7.93
N VAL A 57 21.60 -5.98 -8.68
CA VAL A 57 20.42 -5.61 -9.49
C VAL A 57 19.25 -5.23 -8.59
N ILE A 58 19.03 -5.99 -7.51
CA ILE A 58 17.99 -5.70 -6.51
C ILE A 58 18.25 -4.36 -5.82
N ASP A 59 19.47 -4.10 -5.38
CA ASP A 59 19.84 -2.85 -4.69
C ASP A 59 19.55 -1.64 -5.57
N LYS A 60 19.89 -1.72 -6.86
CA LYS A 60 19.59 -0.67 -7.85
C LYS A 60 18.09 -0.50 -8.08
N ALA A 61 17.33 -1.59 -8.18
CA ALA A 61 15.89 -1.52 -8.39
C ALA A 61 15.16 -0.92 -7.17
N LEU A 62 15.55 -1.33 -5.96
CA LEU A 62 15.05 -0.76 -4.71
C LEU A 62 15.41 0.72 -4.58
N PHE A 63 16.61 1.12 -4.98
CA PHE A 63 17.03 2.51 -4.99
C PHE A 63 16.13 3.35 -5.91
N GLU A 64 15.90 2.94 -7.16
CA GLU A 64 15.04 3.69 -8.09
C GLU A 64 13.59 3.75 -7.61
N LEU A 65 13.05 2.63 -7.08
CA LEU A 65 11.69 2.63 -6.52
C LEU A 65 11.58 3.58 -5.32
N ASN A 66 12.51 3.51 -4.37
CA ASN A 66 12.49 4.36 -3.17
C ASN A 66 12.73 5.84 -3.51
N LYS A 67 13.56 6.13 -4.51
CA LYS A 67 13.77 7.50 -5.03
C LYS A 67 12.47 8.10 -5.55
N VAL A 68 11.71 7.35 -6.34
CA VAL A 68 10.39 7.81 -6.83
C VAL A 68 9.39 7.90 -5.67
N ALA A 69 9.25 6.85 -4.87
CA ALA A 69 8.25 6.78 -3.81
C ALA A 69 8.49 7.78 -2.65
N GLY A 70 9.74 8.17 -2.42
CA GLY A 70 10.17 9.08 -1.35
C GLY A 70 10.31 10.55 -1.77
N ASP A 71 10.09 10.89 -3.04
CA ASP A 71 10.17 12.27 -3.53
C ASP A 71 9.05 13.13 -2.91
N GLN A 72 9.43 14.25 -2.31
CA GLN A 72 8.51 15.16 -1.63
C GLN A 72 8.17 16.42 -2.45
N VAL A 73 8.88 16.65 -3.55
CA VAL A 73 8.79 17.85 -4.38
C VAL A 73 7.68 17.70 -5.43
N ARG A 74 7.66 16.57 -6.15
CA ARG A 74 6.70 16.34 -7.24
C ARG A 74 5.30 16.08 -6.72
N SER A 75 4.28 16.16 -7.59
CA SER A 75 2.88 15.98 -7.17
C SER A 75 2.57 14.50 -6.86
N LEU A 76 1.62 14.23 -5.96
CA LEU A 76 1.27 12.85 -5.57
C LEU A 76 0.79 12.04 -6.78
N TYR A 77 0.11 12.70 -7.72
CA TYR A 77 -0.37 12.07 -8.93
C TYR A 77 0.80 11.62 -9.82
N ASP A 78 1.79 12.49 -10.03
CA ASP A 78 2.96 12.18 -10.88
C ASP A 78 3.79 11.04 -10.27
N LEU A 79 4.03 11.11 -8.95
CA LEU A 79 4.72 10.05 -8.21
C LEU A 79 3.99 8.72 -8.35
N ASN A 80 2.67 8.72 -8.18
CA ASN A 80 1.90 7.51 -8.29
C ASN A 80 1.87 6.94 -9.72
N GLN A 81 1.75 7.79 -10.73
CA GLN A 81 1.83 7.36 -12.13
C GLN A 81 3.20 6.76 -12.47
N GLU A 82 4.26 7.33 -11.93
CA GLU A 82 5.60 6.77 -12.11
C GLU A 82 5.79 5.46 -11.35
N VAL A 83 5.35 5.36 -10.09
CA VAL A 83 5.35 4.08 -9.38
C VAL A 83 4.53 3.04 -10.15
N TYR A 84 3.35 3.39 -10.65
CA TYR A 84 2.55 2.50 -11.50
C TYR A 84 3.33 2.05 -12.73
N THR A 85 4.08 2.95 -13.37
CA THR A 85 4.95 2.63 -14.51
C THR A 85 6.04 1.63 -14.11
N LEU A 86 6.70 1.82 -12.98
CA LEU A 86 7.70 0.88 -12.45
C LEU A 86 7.09 -0.49 -12.14
N LEU A 87 5.90 -0.52 -11.55
CA LEU A 87 5.18 -1.75 -11.25
C LEU A 87 4.79 -2.48 -12.55
N ARG A 88 4.25 -1.77 -13.54
CA ARG A 88 3.65 -2.34 -14.76
C ARG A 88 4.65 -2.72 -15.84
N TYR A 89 5.77 -1.99 -15.94
CA TYR A 89 6.76 -2.16 -17.00
C TYR A 89 8.15 -2.55 -16.49
N GLY A 90 8.28 -2.72 -15.17
CA GLY A 90 9.53 -3.08 -14.51
C GLY A 90 10.51 -1.91 -14.38
N VAL A 91 11.44 -2.07 -13.45
CA VAL A 91 12.55 -1.13 -13.24
C VAL A 91 13.70 -1.52 -14.15
N LYS A 92 14.11 -0.64 -15.05
CA LYS A 92 15.29 -0.87 -15.91
C LYS A 92 16.55 -0.44 -15.16
N VAL A 93 17.43 -1.39 -14.88
CA VAL A 93 18.69 -1.14 -14.19
C VAL A 93 19.86 -1.67 -15.00
N LYS A 94 21.03 -1.06 -14.85
CA LYS A 94 22.27 -1.53 -15.46
C LYS A 94 23.15 -2.16 -14.38
N PRO A 95 23.47 -3.47 -14.44
CA PRO A 95 24.23 -4.13 -13.37
C PRO A 95 25.64 -3.55 -13.20
N ASP A 96 26.35 -3.29 -14.30
CA ASP A 96 27.66 -2.62 -14.30
C ASP A 96 27.91 -1.82 -15.61
N VAL A 97 28.99 -1.04 -15.65
CA VAL A 97 29.48 -0.34 -16.84
C VAL A 97 29.86 -1.37 -17.90
N GLY A 98 29.29 -1.23 -19.09
CA GLY A 98 29.49 -2.16 -20.20
C GLY A 98 28.49 -3.31 -20.27
N GLU A 99 27.68 -3.54 -19.23
CA GLU A 99 26.62 -4.55 -19.26
C GLU A 99 25.31 -4.04 -19.87
N ASN A 100 24.48 -4.97 -20.35
CA ASN A 100 23.15 -4.65 -20.86
C ASN A 100 22.18 -4.31 -19.72
N ASN A 101 21.13 -3.54 -20.05
CA ASN A 101 20.07 -3.27 -19.10
C ASN A 101 19.30 -4.56 -18.76
N VAL A 102 19.00 -4.72 -17.48
CA VAL A 102 18.12 -5.75 -16.93
C VAL A 102 16.82 -5.10 -16.49
N THR A 103 15.69 -5.70 -16.86
CA THR A 103 14.37 -5.28 -16.37
C THR A 103 14.00 -6.10 -15.14
N VAL A 104 13.81 -5.41 -14.01
CA VAL A 104 13.42 -5.99 -12.72
C VAL A 104 11.91 -5.83 -12.54
N TRP A 105 11.20 -6.95 -12.45
CA TRP A 105 9.77 -6.95 -12.24
C TRP A 105 9.46 -6.94 -10.74
N LEU A 106 8.86 -5.85 -10.26
CA LEU A 106 8.45 -5.71 -8.86
C LEU A 106 7.21 -6.53 -8.51
N ILE A 107 6.43 -6.88 -9.54
CA ILE A 107 5.23 -7.71 -9.49
C ILE A 107 5.38 -8.78 -10.58
N ASP A 108 5.14 -10.03 -10.23
CA ASP A 108 5.02 -11.11 -11.19
C ASP A 108 3.65 -11.03 -11.87
N TRP A 109 3.61 -10.35 -13.01
CA TRP A 109 2.40 -10.25 -13.84
C TRP A 109 2.14 -11.50 -14.67
N LYS A 110 3.15 -12.35 -14.86
CA LYS A 110 3.03 -13.56 -15.67
C LYS A 110 2.37 -14.66 -14.85
N GLU A 111 2.76 -14.79 -13.59
CA GLU A 111 2.21 -15.75 -12.63
C GLU A 111 1.76 -15.01 -11.36
N PRO A 112 0.57 -14.36 -11.36
CA PRO A 112 0.14 -13.50 -10.25
C PRO A 112 0.11 -14.15 -8.87
N LEU A 113 -0.09 -15.47 -8.80
CA LEU A 113 -0.10 -16.23 -7.54
C LEU A 113 1.31 -16.48 -6.97
N ASN A 114 2.37 -16.14 -7.69
CA ASN A 114 3.76 -16.21 -7.23
C ASN A 114 4.17 -14.99 -6.38
N ASN A 115 3.32 -13.96 -6.32
CA ASN A 115 3.53 -12.78 -5.48
C ASN A 115 3.22 -13.07 -4.01
N ASP A 116 3.93 -12.42 -3.10
CA ASP A 116 3.65 -12.45 -1.66
C ASP A 116 2.53 -11.46 -1.34
N PHE A 117 1.37 -11.95 -0.93
CA PHE A 117 0.24 -11.13 -0.53
C PHE A 117 0.14 -11.04 0.99
N ALA A 118 0.10 -9.83 1.53
CA ALA A 118 0.01 -9.64 2.98
C ALA A 118 -0.91 -8.47 3.36
N ILE A 119 -1.44 -8.53 4.58
CA ILE A 119 -2.17 -7.41 5.20
C ILE A 119 -1.56 -7.03 6.55
N ALA A 120 -1.71 -5.76 6.90
CA ALA A 120 -1.41 -5.21 8.22
C ALA A 120 -2.61 -4.43 8.74
N GLU A 121 -2.85 -4.49 10.05
CA GLU A 121 -3.90 -3.70 10.73
C GLU A 121 -3.30 -2.47 11.41
N GLU A 122 -4.11 -1.41 11.52
CA GLU A 122 -3.82 -0.22 12.32
C GLU A 122 -2.42 0.36 12.03
N VAL A 123 -2.14 0.63 10.76
CA VAL A 123 -0.79 0.95 10.28
C VAL A 123 -0.42 2.39 10.64
N ALA A 124 0.27 2.59 11.76
CA ALA A 124 0.67 3.94 12.18
C ALA A 124 1.75 4.51 11.23
N VAL A 125 1.52 5.72 10.75
CA VAL A 125 2.45 6.44 9.87
C VAL A 125 2.64 7.85 10.40
N LYS A 126 3.90 8.26 10.53
CA LYS A 126 4.24 9.60 11.00
C LYS A 126 4.18 10.59 9.86
N GLY A 127 3.56 11.73 10.13
CA GLY A 127 3.56 12.88 9.23
C GLY A 127 3.58 14.15 10.08
N LYS A 128 3.32 15.30 9.47
CA LYS A 128 3.06 16.51 10.29
C LYS A 128 1.83 16.29 11.18
N ASN A 129 0.84 15.57 10.67
CA ASN A 129 -0.25 14.98 11.43
C ASN A 129 -0.24 13.47 11.22
N ASN A 130 0.05 12.72 12.28
CA ASN A 130 0.09 11.26 12.25
C ASN A 130 -1.27 10.68 11.86
N LYS A 131 -1.25 9.55 11.14
CA LYS A 131 -2.44 8.83 10.71
C LYS A 131 -2.22 7.33 10.85
N ARG A 132 -3.32 6.60 10.82
CA ARG A 132 -3.37 5.16 11.04
C ARG A 132 -4.47 4.57 10.15
N PRO A 133 -4.18 4.18 8.90
CA PRO A 133 -5.13 3.43 8.10
C PRO A 133 -5.50 2.12 8.79
N ASP A 134 -6.77 1.74 8.71
CA ASP A 134 -7.27 0.55 9.41
C ASP A 134 -6.65 -0.74 8.87
N VAL A 135 -6.57 -0.88 7.54
CA VAL A 135 -5.91 -2.01 6.87
C VAL A 135 -5.06 -1.51 5.71
N ALA A 136 -3.82 -1.98 5.63
CA ALA A 136 -2.98 -1.83 4.44
C ALA A 136 -2.74 -3.19 3.79
N ILE A 137 -2.76 -3.21 2.46
CA ILE A 137 -2.55 -4.40 1.62
C ILE A 137 -1.19 -4.26 0.93
N TYR A 138 -0.33 -5.22 1.19
CA TYR A 138 1.01 -5.32 0.64
C TYR A 138 1.08 -6.42 -0.42
N VAL A 139 1.79 -6.14 -1.51
CA VAL A 139 2.19 -7.15 -2.52
C VAL A 139 3.70 -7.07 -2.65
N ASN A 140 4.40 -8.18 -2.40
CA ASN A 140 5.86 -8.26 -2.36
C ASN A 140 6.49 -7.19 -1.45
N GLY A 141 5.82 -6.84 -0.35
CA GLY A 141 6.29 -5.77 0.54
C GLY A 141 6.00 -4.34 0.08
N ILE A 142 5.35 -4.12 -1.07
CA ILE A 142 4.90 -2.80 -1.52
C ILE A 142 3.43 -2.61 -1.10
N ALA A 143 3.13 -1.57 -0.34
CA ALA A 143 1.77 -1.21 0.01
C ALA A 143 1.07 -0.67 -1.25
N LEU A 144 0.09 -1.40 -1.77
CA LEU A 144 -0.66 -1.05 -2.98
C LEU A 144 -2.13 -0.73 -2.70
N GLY A 145 -2.63 -1.10 -1.51
CA GLY A 145 -4.00 -0.86 -1.11
C GLY A 145 -4.11 -0.34 0.32
N VAL A 146 -5.09 0.54 0.56
CA VAL A 146 -5.58 0.84 1.91
C VAL A 146 -7.09 0.71 1.96
N LEU A 147 -7.59 0.28 3.11
CA LEU A 147 -9.01 0.13 3.39
C LEU A 147 -9.33 0.79 4.72
N GLU A 148 -10.14 1.85 4.66
CA GLU A 148 -10.69 2.52 5.83
C GLU A 148 -12.06 1.90 6.14
N LEU A 149 -12.25 1.41 7.36
CA LEU A 149 -13.49 0.78 7.79
C LEU A 149 -14.29 1.77 8.63
N LYS A 150 -15.61 1.76 8.45
CA LYS A 150 -16.54 2.61 9.19
C LYS A 150 -17.73 1.79 9.67
N ARG A 151 -18.27 2.22 10.80
CA ARG A 151 -19.52 1.70 11.35
C ARG A 151 -20.71 2.00 10.43
N SER A 152 -21.76 1.21 10.60
CA SER A 152 -23.05 1.25 9.90
C SER A 152 -23.87 2.56 9.91
N VAL A 153 -23.41 3.62 10.59
CA VAL A 153 -24.16 4.89 10.76
C VAL A 153 -23.33 6.11 10.34
N VAL A 154 -22.02 5.92 10.11
CA VAL A 154 -21.15 6.97 9.57
C VAL A 154 -20.93 6.60 8.13
N SER A 155 -21.38 7.46 7.22
CA SER A 155 -21.44 7.07 5.82
C SER A 155 -20.04 6.81 5.26
N VAL A 156 -19.95 5.94 4.27
CA VAL A 156 -18.76 5.65 3.47
C VAL A 156 -18.06 6.95 3.01
N SER A 157 -18.83 8.04 2.87
CA SER A 157 -18.32 9.39 2.61
C SER A 157 -17.27 9.88 3.62
N GLU A 158 -17.37 9.52 4.91
CA GLU A 158 -16.37 9.91 5.92
C GLU A 158 -15.09 9.09 5.78
N GLY A 159 -15.18 7.79 5.46
CA GLY A 159 -14.01 6.99 5.10
C GLY A 159 -13.32 7.52 3.83
N ILE A 160 -14.09 7.98 2.84
CA ILE A 160 -13.56 8.68 1.67
C ILE A 160 -12.86 9.98 2.07
N ARG A 161 -13.48 10.81 2.93
CA ARG A 161 -12.89 12.06 3.43
C ARG A 161 -11.57 11.81 4.17
N GLN A 162 -11.51 10.79 5.01
CA GLN A 162 -10.28 10.38 5.71
C GLN A 162 -9.18 10.03 4.71
N ASN A 163 -9.49 9.19 3.71
CA ASN A 163 -8.57 8.88 2.63
C ASN A 163 -8.08 10.13 1.88
N ILE A 164 -8.96 11.08 1.57
CA ILE A 164 -8.59 12.35 0.91
C ILE A 164 -7.70 13.21 1.82
N ILE A 165 -7.96 13.25 3.12
CA ILE A 165 -7.16 13.99 4.10
C ILE A 165 -5.77 13.38 4.23
N ASN A 166 -5.67 12.06 4.33
CA ASN A 166 -4.39 11.35 4.49
C ASN A 166 -3.42 11.61 3.33
N GLN A 167 -3.93 11.93 2.14
CA GLN A 167 -3.16 12.30 0.94
C GLN A 167 -2.61 13.75 0.94
N LYS A 168 -3.00 14.60 1.90
CA LYS A 168 -2.55 16.00 1.95
C LYS A 168 -1.12 16.11 2.52
N PRO A 169 -0.32 17.12 2.11
CA PRO A 169 1.06 17.29 2.59
C PRO A 169 1.21 17.39 4.10
N ASP A 170 0.21 17.96 4.80
CA ASP A 170 0.22 18.06 6.26
C ASP A 170 -0.05 16.73 6.98
N TYR A 171 -0.27 15.64 6.25
CA TYR A 171 -0.58 14.32 6.82
C TYR A 171 0.46 13.29 6.34
N ILE A 172 0.02 12.12 5.86
CA ILE A 172 0.87 10.97 5.53
C ILE A 172 0.96 10.77 4.01
N ARG A 173 1.00 11.88 3.25
CA ARG A 173 1.04 11.88 1.78
C ARG A 173 2.09 10.94 1.18
N HIS A 174 3.26 10.85 1.82
CA HIS A 174 4.37 10.00 1.36
C HIS A 174 4.00 8.50 1.37
N PHE A 175 3.13 8.06 2.28
CA PHE A 175 2.65 6.68 2.31
C PHE A 175 1.74 6.35 1.12
N PHE A 176 1.09 7.38 0.56
CA PHE A 176 0.15 7.22 -0.55
C PHE A 176 0.82 7.20 -1.93
N THR A 177 2.14 7.37 -2.05
CA THR A 177 2.82 7.43 -3.36
C THR A 177 2.73 6.11 -4.13
N THR A 178 2.70 4.97 -3.43
CA THR A 178 2.60 3.64 -4.03
C THR A 178 1.16 3.14 -4.18
N MET A 179 0.16 3.83 -3.63
CA MET A 179 -1.22 3.33 -3.60
C MET A 179 -1.83 3.22 -4.99
N GLN A 180 -2.26 2.03 -5.36
CA GLN A 180 -3.01 1.78 -6.59
C GLN A 180 -4.51 1.73 -6.33
N LEU A 181 -4.90 1.37 -5.10
CA LEU A 181 -6.28 1.25 -4.69
C LEU A 181 -6.52 1.87 -3.31
N VAL A 182 -7.53 2.71 -3.21
CA VAL A 182 -7.98 3.30 -1.96
C VAL A 182 -9.44 2.93 -1.75
N MET A 183 -9.74 2.37 -0.59
CA MET A 183 -11.08 1.84 -0.27
C MET A 183 -11.61 2.43 1.03
N ALA A 184 -12.92 2.59 1.07
CA ALA A 184 -13.68 2.87 2.28
C ALA A 184 -14.88 1.92 2.33
N GLY A 185 -15.11 1.25 3.46
CA GLY A 185 -16.18 0.26 3.60
C GLY A 185 -16.96 0.42 4.89
N SER A 186 -18.25 0.12 4.84
CA SER A 186 -19.11 -0.02 6.02
C SER A 186 -20.04 -1.23 5.88
N ASP A 187 -20.49 -1.77 7.01
CA ASP A 187 -21.33 -2.98 7.02
C ASP A 187 -22.73 -2.77 6.41
N THR A 188 -23.22 -1.54 6.33
CA THR A 188 -24.58 -1.24 5.87
C THR A 188 -24.66 -0.49 4.55
N GLU A 189 -23.63 0.26 4.17
CA GLU A 189 -23.60 1.02 2.91
C GLU A 189 -22.71 0.38 1.84
N GLY A 190 -22.08 -0.76 2.14
CA GLY A 190 -21.17 -1.44 1.22
C GLY A 190 -19.80 -0.77 1.19
N TYR A 191 -19.17 -0.70 0.02
CA TYR A 191 -17.82 -0.15 -0.12
C TYR A 191 -17.74 0.83 -1.29
N ALA A 192 -16.86 1.83 -1.15
CA ALA A 192 -16.40 2.69 -2.22
C ALA A 192 -14.91 2.42 -2.47
N MET A 193 -14.53 2.35 -3.75
CA MET A 193 -13.15 2.11 -4.14
C MET A 193 -12.77 2.98 -5.34
N GLY A 194 -11.49 3.33 -5.44
CA GLY A 194 -10.97 4.03 -6.61
C GLY A 194 -9.46 4.26 -6.54
N PRO A 195 -8.84 4.66 -7.66
CA PRO A 195 -7.45 5.09 -7.66
C PRO A 195 -7.31 6.43 -6.92
N LEU A 196 -6.07 6.84 -6.63
CA LEU A 196 -5.76 8.11 -5.98
C LEU A 196 -6.50 9.29 -6.62
N ARG A 197 -6.96 10.22 -5.76
CA ARG A 197 -7.76 11.41 -6.11
C ARG A 197 -9.12 11.20 -6.81
N ARG A 198 -9.47 10.01 -7.32
CA ARG A 198 -10.80 9.77 -7.96
C ARG A 198 -11.96 9.50 -6.99
N LEU A 199 -11.67 9.24 -5.72
CA LEU A 199 -12.73 9.13 -4.69
C LEU A 199 -13.53 10.43 -4.48
N ARG A 200 -13.04 11.57 -4.98
CA ARG A 200 -13.77 12.86 -4.92
C ARG A 200 -15.07 12.88 -5.71
N ASN A 201 -15.24 11.99 -6.70
CA ASN A 201 -16.43 11.95 -7.56
C ASN A 201 -17.51 10.99 -7.03
N ILE A 202 -17.31 10.41 -5.84
CA ILE A 202 -18.25 9.48 -5.18
C ILE A 202 -19.09 10.22 -4.11
N ILE A 203 -18.81 11.50 -3.88
CA ILE A 203 -19.55 12.38 -2.95
C ILE A 203 -20.26 13.47 -3.75
#